data_AF-A0A7W0XYT4-F1
#
_entry.id   AF-A0A7W0XYT4-F1
#
_cell.length_a   1.000
_cell.length_b   1.000
_cell.length_c   1.000
_cell.angle_alpha   90.00
_cell.angle_beta   90.00
_cell.angle_gamma   90.00
#
_symmetry.space_group_name_H-M   'P 1'
#
loop_
_entity.id
_entity.type
_entity.pdbx_description
1 polymer ?
#
loop_
_entity_poly.entity_id
_entity_poly.type
_entity_poly.pdbx_seq_one_letter_code
_entity_poly.pdbx_strand_id
1 'polypeptide(L)'
;KVAINTGAIQRPQVIAEITRQFGNQVLVLSVDARRQPGMPSGFGVTTHGGRKTAGLDAVEWARRGVDLGVGEILLNSMDADGTTAGFDLAMIQAVRAAVDVPLIASGGAGKAEDFPPAIAAGADAVLAASVFHFATLRIAEVKAAIAAAGYPVRHPMSVATPG
;
A
#
# COMPACT_ATOMS: atom_id res chain seq x y z
N LYS A 1 3.56 -5.33 -13.80
CA LYS A 1 3.69 -4.04 -13.10
C LYS A 1 5.13 -3.88 -12.62
N VAL A 2 5.64 -2.66 -12.56
CA VAL A 2 6.95 -2.31 -12.00
C VAL A 2 6.72 -1.31 -10.87
N ALA A 3 7.39 -1.51 -9.74
CA ALA A 3 7.36 -0.57 -8.62
C ALA A 3 8.57 0.38 -8.68
N ILE A 4 8.35 1.67 -8.46
CA ILE A 4 9.39 2.68 -8.38
C ILE A 4 9.31 3.43 -7.04
N ASN A 5 10.45 3.73 -6.43
CA ASN A 5 10.56 4.50 -5.19
C ASN A 5 11.63 5.59 -5.35
N THR A 6 12.85 5.37 -4.86
CA THR A 6 13.95 6.35 -4.85
C THR A 6 14.24 6.96 -6.22
N GLY A 7 14.16 6.19 -7.30
CA GLY A 7 14.36 6.71 -8.67
C GLY A 7 13.33 7.76 -9.07
N ALA A 8 12.07 7.61 -8.62
CA ALA A 8 11.02 8.60 -8.85
C ALA A 8 11.22 9.84 -7.97
N ILE A 9 11.71 9.68 -6.74
CA ILE A 9 12.02 10.81 -5.86
C ILE A 9 13.14 11.68 -6.47
N GLN A 10 14.18 11.05 -7.01
CA GLN A 10 15.33 11.75 -7.61
C GLN A 10 14.98 12.45 -8.94
N ARG A 11 14.09 11.86 -9.75
CA ARG A 11 13.67 12.42 -11.04
C ARG A 11 12.18 12.13 -11.31
N PRO A 12 11.25 12.91 -10.73
CA PRO A 12 9.81 12.63 -10.83
C PRO A 12 9.28 12.48 -12.25
N GLN A 13 9.89 13.16 -13.23
CA GLN A 13 9.52 13.09 -14.65
C GLN A 13 9.63 11.69 -15.25
N VAL A 14 10.42 10.79 -14.66
CA VAL A 14 10.50 9.38 -15.09
C VAL A 14 9.14 8.68 -15.02
N ILE A 15 8.27 9.10 -14.09
CA ILE A 15 6.90 8.59 -13.99
C ILE A 15 6.15 8.88 -15.29
N ALA A 16 6.11 10.16 -15.70
CA ALA A 16 5.41 10.60 -16.90
C ALA A 16 6.00 9.99 -18.19
N GLU A 17 7.31 9.76 -18.23
CA GLU A 17 7.98 9.08 -19.34
C GLU A 17 7.53 7.62 -19.48
N ILE A 18 7.51 6.88 -18.37
CA ILE A 18 7.09 5.47 -18.35
C ILE A 18 5.60 5.35 -18.70
N THR A 19 4.75 6.17 -18.07
CA THR A 19 3.30 6.06 -18.21
C THR A 19 2.84 6.46 -19.60
N ARG A 20 3.49 7.44 -20.25
CA ARG A 20 3.26 7.78 -21.65
C ARG A 20 3.62 6.65 -22.62
N GLN A 21 4.70 5.91 -22.33
CA GLN A 21 5.19 4.86 -23.22
C GLN A 21 4.44 3.54 -23.06
N PHE A 22 4.04 3.18 -21.84
CA PHE A 22 3.55 1.83 -21.50
C PHE A 22 2.14 1.82 -20.88
N GLY A 23 1.54 2.98 -20.62
CA GLY A 23 0.28 3.15 -19.91
C GLY A 23 0.47 3.28 -18.39
N ASN A 24 -0.56 3.78 -17.69
CA ASN A 24 -0.50 3.99 -16.24
C ASN A 24 -0.55 2.68 -15.44
N GLN A 25 -1.27 1.68 -15.94
CA GLN A 25 -1.53 0.40 -15.28
C GLN A 25 -0.27 -0.44 -15.02
N VAL A 26 0.86 -0.10 -15.66
CA VAL A 26 2.12 -0.82 -15.48
C VAL A 26 2.94 -0.30 -14.31
N LEU A 27 2.67 0.91 -13.80
CA LEU A 27 3.54 1.58 -12.84
C LEU A 27 2.89 1.72 -11.46
N VAL A 28 3.62 1.24 -10.44
CA VAL A 28 3.27 1.39 -9.02
C VAL A 28 4.26 2.35 -8.37
N LEU A 29 3.77 3.38 -7.68
CA LEU A 29 4.63 4.20 -6.81
C LEU A 29 4.67 3.57 -5.42
N SER A 30 5.86 3.17 -4.99
CA SER A 30 6.09 2.70 -3.63
C SER A 30 6.45 3.89 -2.74
N VAL A 31 5.63 4.13 -1.73
CA VAL A 31 5.76 5.22 -0.76
C VAL A 31 6.05 4.60 0.61
N ASP A 32 7.32 4.64 1.01
CA ASP A 32 7.74 4.28 2.36
C ASP A 32 7.57 5.49 3.27
N ALA A 33 6.59 5.48 4.17
CA ALA A 33 6.23 6.63 4.98
C ALA A 33 6.33 6.33 6.48
N ARG A 34 6.59 7.37 7.26
CA ARG A 34 6.54 7.33 8.73
C ARG A 34 6.02 8.64 9.29
N ARG A 35 5.60 8.64 10.54
CA ARG A 35 5.26 9.84 11.30
C ARG A 35 6.47 10.77 11.34
N GLN A 36 6.27 12.00 10.89
CA GLN A 36 7.28 13.04 10.87
C GLN A 36 6.63 14.37 11.27
N PRO A 37 6.71 14.75 12.56
CA PRO A 37 6.25 16.05 13.02
C PRO A 37 6.85 17.19 12.19
N GLY A 38 6.02 18.16 11.80
CA GLY A 38 6.41 19.27 10.94
C GLY A 38 6.16 19.06 9.44
N MET A 39 5.85 17.84 9.00
CA MET A 39 5.25 17.62 7.67
C MET A 39 3.79 18.07 7.69
N PRO A 40 3.27 18.71 6.62
CA PRO A 40 1.86 19.12 6.52
C PRO A 40 0.85 18.02 6.86
N SER A 41 1.07 16.79 6.37
CA SER A 41 0.22 15.63 6.66
C SER A 41 0.59 14.91 7.96
N GLY A 42 1.67 15.32 8.62
CA GLY A 42 2.30 14.59 9.73
C GLY A 42 3.08 13.33 9.30
N PHE A 43 3.19 13.05 7.99
CA PHE A 43 3.89 11.87 7.47
C PHE A 43 4.98 12.27 6.48
N GLY A 44 6.19 11.73 6.67
CA GLY A 44 7.34 11.99 5.82
C GLY A 44 7.72 10.76 5.01
N VAL A 45 8.10 10.96 3.75
CA VAL A 45 8.67 9.92 2.89
C VAL A 45 10.07 9.57 3.36
N THR A 46 10.37 8.28 3.33
CA THR A 46 11.67 7.72 3.63
C THR A 46 12.23 6.93 2.45
N THR A 47 13.53 6.71 2.45
CA THR A 47 14.23 5.90 1.44
C THR A 47 15.21 4.96 2.12
N HIS A 48 15.82 4.08 1.33
CA HIS A 48 16.79 3.08 1.80
C HIS A 48 16.19 2.15 2.87
N GLY A 49 14.90 1.81 2.76
CA GLY A 49 14.17 1.01 3.75
C GLY A 49 14.00 1.75 5.07
N GLY A 50 13.42 2.95 5.07
CA GLY A 50 13.14 3.73 6.28
C GLY A 50 14.31 4.52 6.88
N ARG A 51 15.55 4.27 6.45
CA ARG A 51 16.77 4.80 7.11
C ARG A 51 17.03 6.28 6.88
N LYS A 52 16.58 6.84 5.75
CA LYS A 52 16.81 8.25 5.39
C LYS A 52 15.49 8.94 5.12
N THR A 53 15.28 10.14 5.68
CA THR A 53 14.16 11.01 5.27
C THR A 53 14.44 11.56 3.86
N ALA A 54 13.40 11.65 3.05
CA ALA A 54 13.47 12.25 1.71
C ALA A 54 13.18 13.76 1.72
N GLY A 55 12.74 14.31 2.86
CA GLY A 55 12.30 15.71 2.92
C GLY A 55 11.00 15.98 2.16
N LEU A 56 10.21 14.94 1.87
CA LEU A 56 8.91 15.03 1.20
C LEU A 56 7.79 14.65 2.16
N ASP A 57 6.66 15.35 2.04
CA ASP A 57 5.40 14.96 2.66
C ASP A 57 4.82 13.75 1.92
N ALA A 58 4.38 12.72 2.65
CA ALA A 58 3.95 11.46 2.05
C ALA A 58 2.65 11.59 1.26
N VAL A 59 1.72 12.42 1.73
CA VAL A 59 0.42 12.62 1.07
C VAL A 59 0.60 13.48 -0.18
N GLU A 60 1.39 14.55 -0.11
CA GLU A 60 1.75 15.35 -1.29
C GLU A 60 2.44 14.47 -2.33
N TRP A 61 3.40 13.65 -1.92
CA TRP A 61 4.17 12.84 -2.84
C TRP A 61 3.31 11.80 -3.56
N ALA A 62 2.36 11.17 -2.85
CA ALA A 62 1.39 10.26 -3.46
C ALA A 62 0.52 10.99 -4.51
N ARG A 63 -0.01 12.17 -4.16
CA ARG A 63 -0.80 13.02 -5.07
C ARG A 63 0.00 13.40 -6.31
N ARG A 64 1.24 13.86 -6.14
CA ARG A 64 2.13 14.21 -7.25
C ARG A 64 2.45 13.02 -8.14
N GLY A 65 2.63 11.83 -7.57
CA GLY A 65 2.81 10.59 -8.32
C GLY A 65 1.64 10.30 -9.25
N VAL A 66 0.42 10.47 -8.74
CA VAL A 66 -0.83 10.33 -9.51
C VAL A 66 -0.95 11.39 -10.59
N ASP A 67 -0.65 12.66 -10.28
CA ASP A 67 -0.64 13.76 -11.27
C ASP A 67 0.32 13.47 -12.44
N LEU A 68 1.42 12.75 -12.18
CA LEU A 68 2.39 12.33 -13.19
C LEU A 68 1.99 11.04 -13.94
N GLY A 69 0.91 10.38 -13.50
CA GLY A 69 0.29 9.27 -14.21
C GLY A 69 0.53 7.88 -13.61
N VAL A 70 0.98 7.76 -12.36
CA VAL A 70 1.02 6.45 -11.66
C VAL A 70 -0.36 5.81 -11.64
N GLY A 71 -0.42 4.51 -11.88
CA GLY A 71 -1.68 3.76 -11.87
C GLY A 71 -2.04 3.10 -10.54
N GLU A 72 -1.13 3.06 -9.55
CA GLU A 72 -1.34 2.41 -8.26
C GLU A 72 -0.33 2.89 -7.22
N ILE A 73 -0.75 3.08 -5.98
CA ILE A 73 0.11 3.42 -4.84
C ILE A 73 0.33 2.17 -3.99
N LEU A 74 1.59 1.85 -3.68
CA LEU A 74 1.95 0.93 -2.60
C LEU A 74 2.41 1.77 -1.40
N LEU A 75 1.54 1.88 -0.39
CA LEU A 75 1.80 2.64 0.82
C LEU A 75 2.33 1.70 1.91
N ASN A 76 3.58 1.90 2.32
CA ASN A 76 4.23 1.12 3.36
C ASN A 76 4.45 1.99 4.61
N SER A 77 3.82 1.63 5.74
CA SER A 77 4.06 2.31 7.01
C SER A 77 5.28 1.73 7.70
N MET A 78 6.37 2.49 7.75
CA MET A 78 7.61 2.10 8.43
C MET A 78 7.46 2.06 9.95
N ASP A 79 6.46 2.75 10.52
CA ASP A 79 6.18 2.70 11.96
C ASP A 79 5.42 1.43 12.36
N ALA A 80 4.59 0.91 11.45
CA ALA A 80 3.85 -0.32 11.67
C ALA A 80 4.64 -1.56 11.25
N ASP A 81 5.57 -1.45 10.30
CA ASP A 81 6.30 -2.59 9.77
C ASP A 81 7.05 -3.39 10.84
N GLY A 82 6.90 -4.72 10.79
CA GLY A 82 7.46 -5.64 11.78
C GLY A 82 6.80 -5.65 13.17
N THR A 83 5.86 -4.75 13.47
CA THR A 83 5.26 -4.66 14.83
C THR A 83 4.16 -5.69 15.10
N THR A 84 3.52 -6.23 14.05
CA THR A 84 2.35 -7.13 14.16
C THR A 84 1.14 -6.53 14.91
N ALA A 85 1.10 -5.19 15.03
CA ALA A 85 0.06 -4.46 15.78
C ALA A 85 -1.11 -3.97 14.90
N GLY A 86 -1.15 -4.37 13.63
CA GLY A 86 -2.11 -3.91 12.63
C GLY A 86 -1.55 -2.82 11.70
N PHE A 87 -2.33 -2.47 10.67
CA PHE A 87 -1.95 -1.45 9.68
C PHE A 87 -2.09 -0.03 10.24
N ASP A 88 -1.41 0.93 9.63
CA ASP A 88 -1.54 2.36 9.96
C ASP A 88 -2.79 2.98 9.29
N LEU A 89 -3.94 2.86 9.97
CA LEU A 89 -5.23 3.31 9.44
C LEU A 89 -5.27 4.81 9.17
N ALA A 90 -4.63 5.63 10.01
CA ALA A 90 -4.61 7.08 9.84
C ALA A 90 -3.82 7.47 8.59
N MET A 91 -2.69 6.80 8.34
CA MET A 91 -1.90 7.02 7.14
C MET A 91 -2.65 6.58 5.86
N ILE A 92 -3.35 5.44 5.91
CA ILE A 92 -4.19 4.97 4.79
C ILE A 92 -5.27 6.00 4.47
N GLN A 93 -6.01 6.47 5.48
CA GLN A 93 -7.07 7.47 5.31
C GLN A 93 -6.54 8.78 4.71
N ALA A 94 -5.39 9.25 5.22
CA ALA A 94 -4.77 10.49 4.74
C ALA A 94 -4.36 10.40 3.26
N VAL A 95 -3.77 9.27 2.84
CA VAL A 95 -3.40 9.07 1.43
C VAL A 95 -4.63 8.86 0.57
N ARG A 96 -5.59 8.04 1.00
CA ARG A 96 -6.86 7.81 0.28
C ARG A 96 -7.60 9.11 -0.01
N ALA A 97 -7.62 10.05 0.93
CA ALA A 97 -8.27 11.34 0.75
C ALA A 97 -7.61 12.22 -0.34
N ALA A 98 -6.38 11.92 -0.74
CA ALA A 98 -5.61 12.71 -1.69
C ALA A 98 -5.46 12.07 -3.08
N VAL A 99 -5.83 10.80 -3.24
CA VAL A 99 -5.66 10.05 -4.49
C VAL A 99 -6.90 9.21 -4.78
N ASP A 100 -7.16 8.90 -6.06
CA ASP A 100 -8.27 8.03 -6.50
C ASP A 100 -7.82 6.74 -7.21
N VAL A 101 -6.50 6.54 -7.38
CA VAL A 101 -5.94 5.30 -7.93
C VAL A 101 -5.97 4.16 -6.91
N PRO A 102 -5.88 2.89 -7.33
CA PRO A 102 -5.73 1.76 -6.41
C PRO A 102 -4.65 1.99 -5.35
N LEU A 103 -5.00 1.74 -4.09
CA LEU A 103 -4.14 1.92 -2.92
C LEU A 103 -3.90 0.56 -2.24
N ILE A 104 -2.65 0.11 -2.25
CA ILE A 104 -2.19 -1.07 -1.53
C ILE A 104 -1.63 -0.63 -0.17
N ALA A 105 -2.21 -1.10 0.92
CA ALA A 105 -1.67 -0.90 2.26
C ALA A 105 -0.67 -2.02 2.64
N SER A 106 0.47 -1.64 3.20
CA SER A 106 1.54 -2.53 3.66
C SER A 106 2.09 -2.10 5.02
N GLY A 107 2.55 -3.10 5.79
CA GLY A 107 3.20 -2.92 7.09
C GLY A 107 2.26 -3.16 8.29
N GLY A 108 2.70 -3.99 9.23
CA GLY A 108 2.11 -4.13 10.56
C GLY A 108 1.06 -5.21 10.79
N ALA A 109 0.54 -5.87 9.75
CA ALA A 109 -0.41 -6.99 9.93
C ALA A 109 0.17 -8.10 10.83
N GLY A 110 -0.60 -8.54 11.83
CA GLY A 110 -0.24 -9.60 12.76
C GLY A 110 -1.31 -10.69 12.92
N LYS A 111 -2.57 -10.40 12.58
CA LYS A 111 -3.74 -11.30 12.64
C LYS A 111 -4.76 -11.00 11.54
N ALA A 112 -5.71 -11.91 11.32
CA ALA A 112 -6.66 -11.81 10.21
C ALA A 112 -7.61 -10.61 10.38
N GLU A 113 -7.88 -10.24 11.63
CA GLU A 113 -8.73 -9.12 12.02
C GLU A 113 -8.10 -7.75 11.71
N ASP A 114 -6.81 -7.70 11.39
CA ASP A 114 -6.14 -6.44 11.04
C ASP A 114 -6.47 -5.98 9.62
N PHE A 115 -6.88 -6.90 8.73
CA PHE A 115 -7.09 -6.62 7.31
C PHE A 115 -8.38 -5.86 7.01
N PRO A 116 -9.56 -6.21 7.58
CA PRO A 116 -10.79 -5.46 7.32
C PRO A 116 -10.73 -3.96 7.69
N PRO A 117 -10.13 -3.56 8.84
CA PRO A 117 -9.95 -2.15 9.16
C PRO A 117 -9.12 -1.37 8.13
N ALA A 118 -8.09 -1.99 7.53
CA ALA A 118 -7.29 -1.36 6.48
C ALA A 118 -8.10 -1.10 5.20
N ILE A 119 -8.97 -2.04 4.83
CA ILE A 119 -9.89 -1.87 3.69
C ILE A 119 -10.93 -0.78 4.00
N ALA A 120 -11.51 -0.80 5.20
CA ALA A 120 -12.44 0.23 5.66
C ALA A 120 -11.82 1.63 5.68
N ALA A 121 -10.51 1.72 5.95
CA ALA A 121 -9.74 2.96 5.90
C ALA A 121 -9.49 3.47 4.47
N GLY A 122 -9.75 2.67 3.44
CA GLY A 122 -9.66 3.06 2.03
C GLY A 122 -8.66 2.26 1.19
N ALA A 123 -8.04 1.21 1.73
CA ALA A 123 -7.16 0.35 0.95
C ALA A 123 -7.97 -0.54 -0.02
N ASP A 124 -7.61 -0.52 -1.31
CA ASP A 124 -8.18 -1.40 -2.33
C ASP A 124 -7.57 -2.82 -2.27
N ALA A 125 -6.34 -2.89 -1.77
CA ALA A 125 -5.64 -4.15 -1.52
C ALA A 125 -4.74 -4.03 -0.29
N VAL A 126 -4.39 -5.19 0.26
CA VAL A 126 -3.64 -5.34 1.49
C VAL A 126 -2.49 -6.30 1.27
N LEU A 127 -1.30 -5.90 1.66
CA LEU A 127 -0.06 -6.66 1.50
C LEU A 127 0.52 -6.97 2.87
N ALA A 128 0.84 -8.24 3.09
CA ALA A 128 1.59 -8.70 4.25
C ALA A 128 2.62 -9.73 3.79
N ALA A 129 3.83 -9.70 4.36
CA ALA A 129 4.92 -10.60 3.98
C ALA A 129 5.27 -11.58 5.11
N SER A 130 5.70 -11.07 6.26
CA SER A 130 6.25 -11.86 7.36
C SER A 130 5.26 -12.88 7.91
N VAL A 131 3.99 -12.49 8.09
CA VAL A 131 2.95 -13.38 8.62
C VAL A 131 2.64 -14.60 7.74
N PHE A 132 2.86 -14.48 6.42
CA PHE A 132 2.71 -15.60 5.50
C PHE A 132 3.99 -16.42 5.37
N HIS A 133 5.17 -15.77 5.38
CA HIS A 133 6.46 -16.48 5.32
C HIS A 133 6.69 -17.37 6.54
N PHE A 134 6.31 -16.89 7.73
CA PHE A 134 6.41 -17.66 8.97
C PHE A 134 5.17 -18.52 9.26
N ALA A 135 4.22 -18.60 8.31
CA ALA A 135 2.98 -19.37 8.42
C ALA A 135 2.16 -19.08 9.70
N THR A 136 2.30 -17.87 10.26
CA THR A 136 1.49 -17.44 11.43
C THR A 136 0.07 -17.11 11.04
N LEU A 137 -0.17 -16.81 9.75
CA LEU A 137 -1.49 -16.71 9.14
C LEU A 137 -1.55 -17.44 7.82
N ARG A 138 -2.73 -18.00 7.53
CA ARG A 138 -3.07 -18.54 6.22
C ARG A 138 -3.88 -17.53 5.43
N ILE A 139 -3.65 -17.49 4.13
CA ILE A 139 -4.42 -16.65 3.19
C ILE A 139 -5.94 -16.91 3.33
N ALA A 140 -6.34 -18.15 3.63
CA ALA A 140 -7.74 -18.52 3.83
C ALA A 140 -8.38 -17.82 5.04
N GLU A 141 -7.63 -17.65 6.14
CA GLU A 141 -8.11 -16.99 7.36
C GLU A 141 -8.31 -15.50 7.12
N VAL A 142 -7.36 -14.88 6.43
CA VAL A 142 -7.46 -13.47 6.02
C VAL A 142 -8.67 -13.25 5.11
N LYS A 143 -8.86 -14.11 4.11
CA LYS A 143 -10.03 -14.03 3.22
C LYS A 143 -11.35 -14.20 3.97
N ALA A 144 -11.40 -15.12 4.94
CA ALA A 144 -12.59 -15.33 5.76
C ALA A 144 -12.93 -14.09 6.60
N ALA A 145 -11.92 -13.46 7.23
CA ALA A 145 -12.11 -12.24 7.99
C ALA A 145 -12.60 -11.06 7.12
N ILE A 146 -12.01 -10.89 5.93
CA ILE A 146 -12.41 -9.85 4.98
C ILE A 146 -13.85 -10.08 4.48
N ALA A 147 -14.20 -11.32 4.13
CA ALA A 147 -15.55 -11.68 3.72
C ALA A 147 -16.59 -11.48 4.84
N ALA A 148 -16.26 -11.88 6.08
CA ALA A 148 -17.12 -11.70 7.24
C ALA A 148 -17.38 -10.22 7.57
N ALA A 149 -16.45 -9.34 7.22
CA ALA A 149 -16.61 -7.88 7.33
C ALA A 149 -17.38 -7.25 6.15
N GLY A 150 -17.86 -8.04 5.19
CA GLY A 150 -18.70 -7.59 4.08
C GLY A 150 -17.95 -7.16 2.82
N TYR A 151 -16.63 -7.38 2.74
CA TYR A 151 -15.84 -7.02 1.57
C TYR A 151 -15.67 -8.21 0.60
N PRO A 152 -15.73 -7.97 -0.71
CA PRO A 152 -15.57 -9.03 -1.70
C PRO A 152 -14.15 -9.60 -1.69
N VAL A 153 -14.04 -10.92 -1.70
CA VAL A 153 -12.77 -11.64 -1.81
C VAL A 153 -12.81 -12.65 -2.95
N ARG A 154 -11.68 -12.84 -3.62
CA ARG A 154 -11.56 -13.85 -4.67
C ARG A 154 -11.37 -15.24 -4.06
N HIS A 155 -12.33 -16.13 -4.27
CA HIS A 155 -12.16 -17.56 -4.04
C HIS A 155 -11.57 -18.24 -5.28
N PRO A 156 -10.67 -19.23 -5.13
CA PRO A 156 -10.31 -20.09 -6.26
C PRO A 156 -11.59 -20.79 -6.75
N MET A 157 -11.80 -20.84 -8.06
CA MET A 157 -12.92 -21.59 -8.63
C MET A 157 -12.83 -23.05 -8.17
N SER A 158 -13.89 -23.56 -7.55
CA SER A 158 -14.10 -25.00 -7.45
C SER A 158 -14.26 -25.51 -8.88
N VAL A 159 -13.32 -26.35 -9.33
CA VAL A 159 -13.56 -27.19 -10.51
C VAL A 159 -14.66 -28.15 -10.08
N ALA A 160 -15.85 -28.00 -10.66
CA ALA A 160 -16.91 -28.98 -10.49
C ALA A 160 -16.39 -30.32 -11.03
N THR A 161 -16.27 -31.32 -10.15
CA THR A 161 -16.02 -32.69 -10.56
C THR A 161 -17.24 -33.14 -11.39
N PRO A 162 -17.08 -33.60 -12.63
CA PRO A 162 -18.18 -34.23 -13.36
C PRO A 162 -18.62 -35.47 -12.57
N GLY A 163 -19.91 -35.56 -12.30
CA GLY A 163 -20.54 -36.74 -11.69
C GLY A 163 -20.68 -37.92 -12.64
#